data_AF-A0A536T125-F1
#
_entry.id   AF-A0A536T125-F1
#
_cell.length_a   1.000
_cell.length_b   1.000
_cell.length_c   1.000
_cell.angle_alpha   90.00
_cell.angle_beta   90.00
_cell.angle_gamma   90.00
#
_symmetry.space_group_name_H-M   'P 1'
#
loop_
_entity.id
_entity.type
_entity.pdbx_description
1 polymer ?
#
loop_
_entity_poly.entity_id
_entity_poly.type
_entity_poly.pdbx_seq_one_letter_code
_entity_poly.pdbx_strand_id
1 'polypeptide(L)'
;MAGIPFGPSRNSSIFGKLGLLWGHTEFGDTTQNGWGPSYGVGATIGITRGWALRADWDRYRFKLPAAGGDRENIDSLMIGAQYTFGNPR
;
A
#
# COMPACT_ATOMS: atom_id res chain seq x y z
N MET A 1 6.92 -3.41 8.42
CA MET A 1 5.49 -3.17 8.69
C MET A 1 5.31 -3.26 10.20
N ALA A 2 4.82 -2.20 10.83
CA ALA A 2 4.44 -2.22 12.24
C ALA A 2 2.93 -2.15 12.32
N GLY A 3 2.30 -3.14 12.96
CA GLY A 3 0.85 -3.26 13.02
C GLY A 3 0.35 -3.53 14.43
N ILE A 4 -0.74 -2.87 14.80
CA ILE A 4 -1.39 -3.04 16.10
C ILE A 4 -2.63 -3.91 15.86
N PRO A 5 -2.70 -5.13 16.43
CA PRO A 5 -3.91 -5.93 16.40
C PRO A 5 -4.99 -5.28 17.27
N PHE A 6 -6.23 -5.26 16.79
CA PHE A 6 -7.37 -4.69 17.50
C PHE A 6 -8.64 -5.53 17.30
N GLY A 7 -9.62 -5.36 18.18
CA GLY A 7 -10.93 -6.02 18.11
C GLY A 7 -11.05 -7.32 18.94
N PRO A 8 -12.29 -7.82 19.13
CA PRO A 8 -12.62 -8.87 20.10
C PRO A 8 -11.89 -10.21 19.89
N SER A 9 -11.47 -10.50 18.65
CA SER A 9 -10.83 -11.76 18.27
C SER A 9 -9.40 -11.61 17.74
N ARG A 10 -8.76 -10.43 17.90
CA ARG A 10 -7.45 -10.09 17.28
C ARG A 10 -7.35 -10.37 15.77
N ASN A 11 -8.48 -10.53 15.08
CA ASN A 11 -8.56 -10.82 13.65
C ASN A 11 -8.54 -9.54 12.80
N SER A 12 -8.44 -8.38 13.44
CA SER A 12 -8.30 -7.08 12.77
C SER A 12 -6.97 -6.44 13.14
N SER A 13 -6.32 -5.80 12.18
CA SER A 13 -5.01 -5.18 12.39
C SER A 13 -4.88 -3.92 11.55
N ILE A 14 -4.40 -2.84 12.16
CA ILE A 14 -4.01 -1.63 11.43
C ILE A 14 -2.49 -1.61 11.41
N PHE A 15 -1.92 -1.29 10.26
CA PHE A 15 -0.47 -1.24 10.07
C PHE A 15 -0.05 -0.04 9.25
N GLY A 16 1.10 0.52 9.64
CA GLY A 16 1.80 1.51 8.84
C GLY A 16 2.71 0.84 7.81
N LYS A 17 2.71 1.39 6.60
CA LYS A 17 3.67 1.08 5.55
C LYS A 17 4.60 2.27 5.35
N LEU A 18 5.89 1.97 5.27
CA LEU A 18 6.93 2.91 4.89
C LEU A 18 7.85 2.15 3.94
N GLY A 19 8.18 2.75 2.82
CA GLY A 19 8.97 2.09 1.78
C GLY A 19 9.68 3.07 0.86
N LEU A 20 10.54 2.51 0.01
CA LEU A 20 11.14 3.18 -1.11
C LEU A 20 10.74 2.40 -2.36
N LEU A 21 10.32 3.11 -3.40
CA LEU A 21 9.97 2.51 -4.68
C LEU A 21 10.88 3.09 -5.74
N TRP A 22 11.48 2.21 -6.53
CA TRP A 22 12.16 2.61 -7.75
C TRP A 22 11.18 2.51 -8.90
N GLY A 23 11.01 3.61 -9.63
CA GLY A 23 10.13 3.69 -10.79
C GLY A 23 10.91 4.11 -12.03
N HIS A 24 10.50 3.54 -13.16
CA HIS A 24 10.93 3.92 -14.49
C HIS A 24 9.70 4.41 -15.25
N THR A 25 9.70 5.69 -15.65
CA THR A 25 8.57 6.33 -16.32
C THR A 25 9.02 6.86 -17.68
N GLU A 26 8.28 6.50 -18.72
CA GLU A 26 8.50 6.95 -20.10
C GLU A 26 7.31 7.78 -20.57
N PHE A 27 7.57 8.94 -21.15
CA PHE A 27 6.56 9.77 -21.79
C PHE A 27 7.12 10.38 -23.08
N GLY A 28 6.77 9.79 -24.22
CA GLY A 28 7.39 10.10 -25.51
C GLY A 28 8.90 9.80 -25.50
N ASP A 29 9.72 10.74 -25.96
CA ASP A 29 11.19 10.62 -25.94
C ASP A 29 11.83 10.91 -24.56
N THR A 30 11.02 11.29 -23.57
CA THR A 30 11.53 11.61 -22.22
C THR A 30 11.44 10.41 -21.31
N THR A 31 12.59 9.97 -20.81
CA THR A 31 12.73 8.86 -19.85
C THR A 31 13.19 9.41 -18.51
N GLN A 32 12.53 9.02 -17.41
CA GLN A 32 12.94 9.40 -16.07
C GLN A 32 12.86 8.23 -15.09
N ASN A 33 13.94 8.05 -14.34
CA ASN A 33 14.13 6.96 -13.41
C ASN A 33 14.38 7.57 -12.03
N GLY A 34 13.77 7.02 -10.98
CA GLY A 34 13.95 7.61 -9.66
C GLY A 34 13.47 6.75 -8.51
N TRP A 35 14.12 6.96 -7.36
CA TRP A 35 13.66 6.48 -6.07
C TRP A 35 12.66 7.48 -5.48
N GLY A 36 11.45 7.00 -5.20
CA GLY A 36 10.40 7.74 -4.52
C GLY A 36 10.12 7.14 -3.14
N PRO A 37 10.12 7.94 -2.06
CA PRO A 37 9.62 7.45 -0.79
C PRO A 37 8.12 7.21 -0.88
N SER A 38 7.69 6.13 -0.24
CA SER A 38 6.29 5.75 -0.10
C SER A 38 5.93 5.62 1.37
N TYR A 39 4.73 6.06 1.69
CA TYR A 39 4.15 5.83 3.01
C TYR A 39 2.68 5.53 2.85
N GLY A 40 2.15 4.70 3.74
CA GLY A 40 0.78 4.27 3.66
C GLY A 40 0.28 3.75 4.98
N VAL A 41 -1.02 3.57 5.06
CA VAL A 41 -1.72 2.94 6.17
C VAL A 41 -2.64 1.88 5.62
N GLY A 42 -2.62 0.70 6.21
CA GLY A 42 -3.54 -0.36 5.89
C GLY A 42 -4.31 -0.80 7.12
N ALA A 43 -5.52 -1.26 6.89
CA ALA A 43 -6.36 -1.91 7.87
C ALA A 43 -6.80 -3.25 7.31
N THR A 44 -6.84 -4.25 8.17
CA THR A 44 -7.40 -5.57 7.87
C THR A 44 -8.48 -5.84 8.91
N ILE A 45 -9.62 -6.34 8.44
CA ILE A 45 -10.78 -6.68 9.24
C ILE A 45 -11.15 -8.11 8.91
N GLY A 46 -10.94 -9.02 9.85
CA GLY A 46 -11.35 -10.40 9.72
C GLY A 46 -12.86 -10.56 9.83
N ILE A 47 -13.51 -11.02 8.76
CA ILE A 47 -14.96 -11.32 8.74
C ILE A 47 -15.22 -12.72 9.29
N THR A 48 -14.43 -13.69 8.85
CA THR A 48 -14.56 -15.10 9.22
C THR A 48 -13.17 -15.68 9.50
N ARG A 49 -13.07 -16.93 9.99
CA ARG A 49 -11.76 -17.58 10.24
C ARG A 49 -10.90 -17.74 8.98
N GLY A 50 -11.52 -17.82 7.80
CA GLY A 50 -10.83 -17.91 6.52
C GLY A 50 -10.83 -16.62 5.71
N TRP A 51 -11.65 -15.63 6.06
CA TRP A 51 -11.87 -14.44 5.24
C TRP A 51 -11.55 -13.17 6.02
N ALA A 52 -10.70 -12.33 5.44
CA ALA A 52 -10.45 -10.99 5.90
C ALA A 52 -10.65 -9.98 4.77
N LEU A 53 -11.20 -8.82 5.07
CA LEU A 53 -11.14 -7.67 4.19
C LEU A 53 -9.91 -6.84 4.53
N ARG A 54 -9.31 -6.26 3.50
CA ARG A 54 -8.14 -5.41 3.62
C ARG A 54 -8.38 -4.15 2.82
N ALA A 55 -8.09 -3.02 3.44
CA ALA A 55 -8.05 -1.72 2.80
C ALA A 55 -6.67 -1.12 3.05
N ASP A 56 -6.04 -0.60 1.99
CA ASP A 56 -4.77 0.07 2.06
C ASP A 56 -4.89 1.43 1.37
N TRP A 57 -4.43 2.47 2.06
CA TRP A 57 -4.23 3.78 1.48
C TRP A 57 -2.73 4.05 1.45
N ASP A 58 -2.18 4.11 0.26
CA ASP A 58 -0.76 4.29 0.01
C ASP A 58 -0.54 5.59 -0.75
N ARG A 59 0.39 6.42 -0.26
CA ARG A 59 0.80 7.66 -0.90
C ARG A 59 2.23 7.53 -1.39
N TYR A 60 2.41 7.81 -2.67
CA TYR A 60 3.67 7.71 -3.36
C TYR A 60 4.14 9.08 -3.82
N ARG A 61 5.44 9.39 -3.64
CA ARG A 61 6.06 10.62 -4.14
C ARG A 61 7.08 10.28 -5.20
N PHE A 62 6.64 10.20 -6.45
CA PHE A 62 7.50 9.91 -7.60
C PHE A 62 7.86 11.18 -8.36
N LYS A 63 9.06 11.21 -8.94
CA LYS A 63 9.40 12.23 -9.94
C LYS A 63 8.80 11.79 -11.27
N LEU A 64 7.90 12.60 -11.82
CA LEU A 64 7.30 12.35 -13.12
C LEU A 64 7.93 13.28 -14.17
N PRO A 65 8.26 12.75 -15.36
CA PRO A 65 8.90 13.54 -16.42
C PRO A 65 7.99 14.64 -16.97
N ALA A 66 6.66 14.43 -16.95
CA ALA A 66 5.67 15.38 -17.46
C ALA A 66 5.51 16.66 -16.61
N ALA A 67 5.98 16.66 -15.35
CA ALA A 67 5.82 17.78 -14.41
C ALA A 67 7.10 18.64 -14.27
N GLY A 68 8.01 18.62 -15.24
CA GLY A 68 9.25 19.42 -15.18
C GLY A 68 10.26 18.94 -14.11
N GLY A 69 10.14 17.69 -13.66
CA GLY A 69 10.99 17.11 -12.61
C GLY A 69 10.44 17.25 -11.18
N ASP A 70 9.24 17.82 -11.03
CA ASP A 70 8.56 17.89 -9.74
C ASP A 70 8.06 16.52 -9.26
N ARG A 71 8.01 16.38 -7.93
CA ARG A 71 7.51 15.18 -7.27
C ARG A 71 5.99 15.24 -7.19
N GLU A 72 5.31 14.41 -7.97
CA GLU A 72 3.86 14.31 -7.90
C GLU A 72 3.45 13.34 -6.79
N ASN A 73 2.33 13.65 -6.14
CA ASN A 73 1.76 12.80 -5.12
C ASN A 73 0.73 11.88 -5.79
N ILE A 74 1.02 10.59 -5.85
CA ILE A 74 0.08 9.58 -6.32
C ILE A 74 -0.53 8.95 -5.08
N ASP A 75 -1.81 9.21 -4.86
CA ASP A 75 -2.61 8.55 -3.82
C ASP A 75 -3.27 7.29 -4.42
N SER A 76 -3.04 6.15 -3.80
CA SER A 76 -3.63 4.87 -4.17
C SER A 76 -4.49 4.35 -3.03
N LEU A 77 -5.72 3.99 -3.37
CA LEU A 77 -6.63 3.28 -2.47
C LEU A 77 -6.84 1.88 -3.01
N MET A 78 -6.41 0.88 -2.24
CA MET A 78 -6.60 -0.53 -2.55
C MET A 78 -7.62 -1.11 -1.58
N ILE A 79 -8.59 -1.84 -2.11
CA ILE A 79 -9.54 -2.62 -1.33
C ILE A 79 -9.48 -4.05 -1.84
N GLY A 80 -9.33 -5.01 -0.94
CA GLY A 80 -9.17 -6.41 -1.27
C GLY A 80 -9.80 -7.32 -0.24
N ALA A 81 -10.01 -8.57 -0.64
CA ALA A 81 -10.32 -9.66 0.26
C ALA A 81 -9.14 -10.63 0.30
N GLN A 82 -8.79 -11.08 1.49
CA GLN A 82 -7.77 -12.08 1.75
C GLN A 82 -8.46 -13.35 2.24
N TYR A 83 -8.20 -14.45 1.54
CA TYR A 83 -8.61 -15.77 1.98
C TYR A 83 -7.39 -16.56 2.49
N THR A 84 -7.46 -17.01 3.74
CA THR A 84 -6.39 -17.80 4.37
C THR A 84 -6.77 -19.28 4.32
N PHE A 85 -5.97 -20.07 3.60
CA PHE A 85 -6.12 -21.52 3.53
C PHE A 85 -5.48 -22.18 4.76
N GLY A 86 -6.24 -23.04 5.43
CA GLY A 86 -5.82 -23.78 6.63
C GLY A 86 -6.58 -23.31 7.86
N ASN A 87 -7.13 -24.26 8.61
CA ASN A 87 -7.84 -23.99 9.86
C ASN A 87 -6.90 -23.23 10.83
N PRO A 88 -7.13 -21.94 11.13
CA PRO A 88 -6.27 -21.23 12.07
C PRO A 88 -6.40 -21.92 13.43
N ARG A 89 -5.29 -22.49 13.90
CA ARG A 89 -5.17 -23.04 15.25
C ARG A 89 -5.07 -21.89 16.24
#